data_AF-A0A961TZT1-F1
#
_entry.id   AF-A0A961TZT1-F1
#
_cell.length_a   1.000
_cell.length_b   1.000
_cell.length_c   1.000
_cell.angle_alpha   90.00
_cell.angle_beta   90.00
_cell.angle_gamma   90.00
#
_symmetry.space_group_name_H-M   'P 1'
#
loop_
_entity.id
_entity.type
_entity.pdbx_description
1 polymer ?
#
loop_
_entity_poly.entity_id
_entity_poly.type
_entity_poly.pdbx_seq_one_letter_code
_entity_poly.pdbx_strand_id
1 'polypeptide(L)'
;MVKKVLLAGESWVSTATHIKGFDQFPTVTYHTGADTLLKALKGSEFDVTFMPAHEAQRDFPQTIEALSGYDAVVLSDLGSNTLLLHPDTWVHSKPTPNRLRLIRDYVGAGGGLLMFGGYYSFQGINGGARYRRTHVEDALPVSCMAIDDRVEVPEGFSPVITGPSDHYI
;
A
#
# COMPACT_ATOMS: atom_id res chain seq x y z
N MET A 1 18.37 16.48 -7.82
CA MET A 1 18.78 15.66 -6.65
C MET A 1 17.92 14.42 -6.69
N VAL A 2 18.48 13.22 -6.56
CA VAL A 2 17.69 11.97 -6.63
C VAL A 2 16.77 11.87 -5.41
N LYS A 3 15.50 11.53 -5.63
CA LYS A 3 14.45 11.41 -4.63
C LYS A 3 14.23 9.94 -4.26
N LYS A 4 14.39 9.61 -2.98
CA LYS A 4 14.21 8.23 -2.48
C LYS A 4 12.75 7.98 -2.16
N VAL A 5 12.17 6.94 -2.77
CA VAL A 5 10.76 6.59 -2.60
C VAL A 5 10.65 5.15 -2.12
N LEU A 6 9.89 4.92 -1.06
CA LEU A 6 9.50 3.57 -0.63
C LEU A 6 8.13 3.22 -1.19
N LEU A 7 8.04 2.21 -2.07
CA LEU A 7 6.77 1.66 -2.55
C LEU A 7 6.46 0.36 -1.82
N ALA A 8 5.47 0.35 -0.94
CA ALA A 8 5.06 -0.83 -0.18
C ALA A 8 3.71 -1.38 -0.67
N GLY A 9 3.67 -2.69 -0.97
CA GLY A 9 2.46 -3.39 -1.43
C GLY A 9 2.61 -4.03 -2.80
N GLU A 10 1.62 -3.85 -3.68
CA GLU A 10 1.65 -4.29 -5.09
C GLU A 10 2.15 -5.72 -5.32
N SER A 11 1.82 -6.64 -4.40
CA SER A 11 2.20 -8.05 -4.52
C SER A 11 1.18 -8.93 -3.84
N TRP A 12 0.91 -10.10 -4.42
CA TRP A 12 -0.03 -11.06 -3.85
C TRP A 12 0.38 -12.49 -4.15
N VAL A 13 -0.09 -13.40 -3.30
CA VAL A 13 0.00 -14.85 -3.51
C VAL A 13 -1.41 -15.38 -3.71
N SER A 14 -1.66 -16.01 -4.85
CA SER A 14 -2.93 -16.65 -5.16
C SER A 14 -2.81 -18.16 -4.98
N THR A 15 -3.69 -18.73 -4.16
CA THR A 15 -3.93 -20.17 -4.12
C THR A 15 -5.20 -20.50 -4.89
N ALA A 16 -5.16 -21.54 -5.72
CA ALA A 16 -6.30 -22.01 -6.48
C ALA A 16 -6.41 -23.53 -6.35
N THR A 17 -7.64 -24.02 -6.25
CA THR A 17 -7.95 -25.44 -6.26
C THR A 17 -8.59 -25.79 -7.60
N HIS A 18 -7.95 -26.68 -8.36
CA HIS A 18 -8.44 -27.15 -9.65
C HIS A 18 -9.16 -28.47 -9.45
N ILE A 19 -10.41 -28.56 -9.91
CA ILE A 19 -11.22 -29.78 -9.84
C ILE A 19 -11.49 -30.23 -11.27
N LYS A 20 -11.13 -31.49 -11.60
CA LYS A 20 -11.29 -32.08 -12.93
C LYS A 20 -11.87 -33.49 -12.79
N GLY A 21 -13.20 -33.61 -12.92
CA GLY A 21 -13.88 -34.88 -12.70
C GLY A 21 -13.71 -35.36 -11.26
N PHE A 22 -13.09 -36.52 -11.07
CA PHE A 22 -12.78 -37.07 -9.75
C PHE A 22 -11.54 -36.42 -9.10
N ASP A 23 -10.67 -35.80 -9.90
CA ASP A 23 -9.36 -35.34 -9.44
C ASP A 23 -9.38 -33.90 -8.93
N GLN A 24 -8.53 -33.63 -7.94
CA GLN A 24 -8.30 -32.30 -7.38
C GLN A 24 -6.80 -32.04 -7.19
N PHE A 25 -6.33 -30.85 -7.55
CA PHE A 25 -4.96 -30.41 -7.23
C PHE A 25 -4.88 -28.90 -6.94
N PRO A 26 -4.05 -28.47 -5.97
CA PRO A 26 -3.81 -27.05 -5.69
C PRO A 26 -2.70 -26.46 -6.56
N THR A 27 -2.78 -25.16 -6.82
CA THR A 27 -1.68 -24.35 -7.39
C THR A 27 -1.49 -23.10 -6.56
N VAL A 28 -0.24 -22.66 -6.41
CA VAL A 28 0.11 -21.38 -5.78
C VAL A 28 0.92 -20.56 -6.78
N THR A 29 0.56 -19.29 -6.94
CA THR A 29 1.27 -18.34 -7.81
C THR A 29 1.54 -17.04 -7.07
N TYR A 30 2.66 -16.41 -7.36
CA TYR A 30 3.04 -15.10 -6.84
C TYR A 30 3.10 -14.10 -7.99
N HIS A 31 2.60 -12.89 -7.74
CA HIS A 31 2.53 -11.83 -8.74
C HIS A 31 2.90 -10.49 -8.11
N THR A 32 3.36 -9.57 -8.96
CA THR A 32 3.62 -8.16 -8.64
C THR A 32 2.83 -7.26 -9.58
N GLY A 33 2.27 -6.18 -9.05
CA GLY A 33 1.55 -5.14 -9.82
C GLY A 33 2.42 -3.92 -10.16
N ALA A 34 3.55 -3.75 -9.45
CA ALA A 34 4.41 -2.57 -9.57
C ALA A 34 5.31 -2.53 -10.81
N ASP A 35 5.49 -3.64 -11.54
CA ASP A 35 6.52 -3.80 -12.57
C ASP A 35 6.48 -2.70 -13.64
N THR A 36 5.28 -2.35 -14.12
CA THR A 36 5.10 -1.32 -15.15
C THR A 36 5.49 0.07 -14.63
N LEU A 37 5.09 0.39 -13.40
CA LEU A 37 5.43 1.66 -12.74
C LEU A 37 6.95 1.76 -12.52
N LEU A 38 7.56 0.71 -11.97
CA LEU A 38 9.01 0.65 -11.72
C LEU A 38 9.80 0.79 -13.03
N LYS A 39 9.32 0.16 -14.10
CA LYS A 39 9.92 0.29 -15.43
C LYS A 39 9.80 1.71 -15.97
N ALA A 40 8.66 2.38 -15.77
CA ALA A 40 8.44 3.75 -16.23
C ALA A 40 9.30 4.77 -15.46
N LEU A 41 9.55 4.54 -14.17
CA LEU A 41 10.36 5.40 -13.33
C LEU A 41 11.87 5.14 -13.46
N LYS A 42 12.28 4.06 -14.12
CA LYS A 42 13.69 3.70 -14.29
C LYS A 42 14.44 4.79 -15.06
N GLY A 43 15.48 5.36 -14.43
CA GLY A 43 16.29 6.43 -15.02
C GLY A 43 15.69 7.84 -14.85
N SER A 44 14.56 7.96 -14.15
CA SER A 44 14.04 9.25 -13.69
C SER A 44 14.81 9.76 -12.47
N GLU A 45 14.39 10.90 -11.91
CA GLU A 45 14.93 11.41 -10.65
C GLU A 45 14.49 10.62 -9.40
N PHE A 46 13.57 9.67 -9.54
CA PHE A 46 13.05 8.86 -8.44
C PHE A 46 13.81 7.52 -8.32
N ASP A 47 14.43 7.32 -7.17
CA ASP A 47 15.03 6.04 -6.74
C ASP A 47 14.01 5.27 -5.90
N VAL A 48 13.32 4.33 -6.54
CA VAL A 48 12.19 3.59 -5.93
C VAL A 48 12.67 2.28 -5.32
N THR A 49 12.56 2.17 -4.00
CA THR A 49 12.67 0.91 -3.27
C THR A 49 11.31 0.24 -3.23
N PHE A 50 11.16 -0.87 -3.97
CA PHE A 50 9.95 -1.69 -3.93
C PHE A 50 10.01 -2.70 -2.79
N MET A 51 8.96 -2.72 -1.97
CA MET A 51 8.79 -3.62 -0.84
C MET A 51 7.46 -4.38 -0.98
N PRO A 52 7.49 -5.63 -1.47
CA PRO A 52 6.32 -6.50 -1.54
C PRO A 52 5.56 -6.60 -0.20
N ALA A 53 4.26 -6.84 -0.24
CA ALA A 53 3.39 -6.91 0.94
C ALA A 53 3.88 -7.89 2.02
N HIS A 54 4.40 -9.06 1.61
CA HIS A 54 4.92 -10.06 2.54
C HIS A 54 6.24 -9.63 3.21
N GLU A 55 7.06 -8.83 2.53
CA GLU A 55 8.26 -8.21 3.11
C GLU A 55 7.87 -7.04 4.01
N ALA A 56 6.93 -6.19 3.58
CA ALA A 56 6.43 -5.05 4.34
C ALA A 56 5.90 -5.45 5.73
N GLN A 57 5.33 -6.66 5.86
CA GLN A 57 4.89 -7.16 7.15
C GLN A 57 6.02 -7.15 8.20
N ARG A 58 7.23 -7.55 7.80
CA ARG A 58 8.42 -7.67 8.66
C ARG A 58 9.33 -6.44 8.60
N ASP A 59 9.65 -6.00 7.39
CA ASP A 59 10.78 -5.12 7.12
C ASP A 59 10.39 -3.66 6.92
N PHE A 60 9.08 -3.34 6.87
CA PHE A 60 8.66 -1.93 6.77
C PHE A 60 9.21 -1.14 7.98
N PRO A 61 9.77 0.06 7.75
CA PRO A 61 10.44 0.86 8.78
C PRO A 61 9.69 0.91 10.11
N GLN A 62 10.41 0.60 11.20
CA GLN A 62 9.88 0.57 12.56
C GLN A 62 10.25 1.79 13.40
N THR A 63 11.00 2.74 12.84
CA THR A 63 11.38 3.99 13.50
C THR A 63 11.17 5.18 12.58
N ILE A 64 11.07 6.37 13.17
CA ILE A 64 10.90 7.61 12.41
C ILE A 64 12.16 7.91 11.59
N GLU A 65 13.35 7.62 12.13
CA GLU A 65 14.64 7.85 11.44
C GLU A 65 14.74 7.01 10.17
N ALA A 66 14.25 5.77 10.22
CA ALA A 66 14.24 4.89 9.05
C ALA A 66 13.24 5.36 7.98
N LEU A 67 12.06 5.87 8.38
CA LEU A 67 11.11 6.48 7.44
C LEU A 67 11.66 7.78 6.83
N SER A 68 12.31 8.62 7.64
CA SER A 68 12.94 9.87 7.19
C SER A 68 14.11 9.67 6.23
N GLY A 69 14.56 8.42 6.02
CA GLY A 69 15.47 8.08 4.93
C GLY A 69 14.86 8.17 3.53
N TYR A 70 13.54 8.29 3.42
CA TYR A 70 12.79 8.42 2.18
C TYR A 70 12.18 9.82 2.05
N ASP A 71 12.24 10.40 0.85
CA ASP A 71 11.53 11.64 0.50
C ASP A 71 10.01 11.41 0.43
N ALA A 72 9.59 10.20 0.04
CA ALA A 72 8.18 9.81 0.03
C ALA A 72 7.96 8.32 0.32
N VAL A 73 6.81 8.01 0.90
CA VAL A 73 6.28 6.66 1.11
C VAL A 73 5.00 6.51 0.28
N VAL A 74 4.92 5.43 -0.50
CA VAL A 74 3.77 5.04 -1.32
C VAL A 74 3.19 3.76 -0.75
N LEU A 75 1.90 3.80 -0.39
CA LEU A 75 1.12 2.62 -0.02
C LEU A 75 0.19 2.26 -1.18
N SER A 76 0.27 1.03 -1.69
CA SER A 76 -0.51 0.64 -2.86
C SER A 76 -0.94 -0.82 -2.76
N ASP A 77 -2.25 -1.05 -2.78
CA ASP A 77 -2.89 -2.36 -2.60
C ASP A 77 -2.35 -3.13 -1.37
N LEU A 78 -2.22 -2.42 -0.25
CA LEU A 78 -1.65 -2.90 1.01
C LEU A 78 -2.55 -2.59 2.20
N GLY A 79 -3.21 -3.60 2.77
CA GLY A 79 -4.09 -3.41 3.93
C GLY A 79 -3.34 -2.99 5.19
N SER A 80 -4.01 -2.22 6.05
CA SER A 80 -3.45 -1.69 7.30
C SER A 80 -2.96 -2.78 8.26
N ASN A 81 -3.60 -3.94 8.24
CA ASN A 81 -3.20 -5.12 9.01
C ASN A 81 -1.75 -5.54 8.74
N THR A 82 -1.25 -5.43 7.51
CA THR A 82 0.14 -5.79 7.19
C THR A 82 1.13 -4.93 7.99
N LEU A 83 0.81 -3.66 8.18
CA LEU A 83 1.65 -2.72 8.93
C LEU A 83 1.41 -2.78 10.44
N LEU A 84 0.22 -3.18 10.89
CA LEU A 84 -0.10 -3.31 12.32
C LEU A 84 0.34 -4.64 12.93
N LEU A 85 0.28 -5.73 12.17
CA LEU A 85 0.50 -7.10 12.64
C LEU A 85 1.87 -7.62 12.22
N HIS A 86 2.91 -6.97 12.74
CA HIS A 86 4.29 -7.45 12.59
C HIS A 86 4.41 -8.90 13.12
N PRO A 87 5.26 -9.79 12.55
CA PRO A 87 5.39 -11.17 13.01
C PRO A 87 5.68 -11.30 14.51
N ASP A 88 6.49 -10.40 15.08
CA ASP A 88 6.72 -10.37 16.54
C ASP A 88 5.43 -10.08 17.34
N THR A 89 4.53 -9.23 16.84
CA THR A 89 3.24 -8.98 17.49
C THR A 89 2.25 -10.11 17.27
N TRP A 90 2.10 -10.58 16.03
CA TRP A 90 1.08 -11.57 15.69
C TRP A 90 1.44 -13.00 16.12
N VAL A 91 2.69 -13.43 15.90
CA VAL A 91 3.13 -14.80 16.16
C VAL A 91 3.75 -14.94 17.55
N HIS A 92 4.42 -13.91 18.03
CA HIS A 92 5.22 -13.98 19.27
C HIS A 92 4.66 -13.13 20.42
N SER A 93 3.52 -12.46 20.23
CA SER A 93 2.86 -11.62 21.25
C SER A 93 3.78 -10.56 21.87
N LYS A 94 4.76 -10.07 21.12
CA LYS A 94 5.67 -9.03 21.55
C LYS A 94 5.18 -7.65 21.12
N PRO A 95 5.36 -6.62 21.96
CA PRO A 95 5.08 -5.24 21.55
C PRO A 95 5.98 -4.82 20.38
N THR A 96 5.38 -4.24 19.33
CA THR A 96 6.10 -3.53 18.26
C THR A 96 5.53 -2.12 18.08
N PRO A 97 6.26 -1.20 17.43
CA PRO A 97 5.75 0.13 17.12
C PRO A 97 4.48 0.08 16.25
N ASN A 98 3.56 1.03 16.48
CA ASN A 98 2.44 1.25 15.56
C ASN A 98 2.95 2.01 14.32
N ARG A 99 3.19 1.28 13.23
CA ARG A 99 3.74 1.84 11.99
C ARG A 99 2.80 2.83 11.29
N LEU A 100 1.48 2.72 11.47
CA LEU A 100 0.54 3.72 10.96
C LEU A 100 0.73 5.08 11.66
N ARG A 101 0.99 5.05 12.98
CA ARG A 101 1.31 6.27 13.75
C ARG A 101 2.62 6.89 13.27
N LEU A 102 3.63 6.06 12.99
CA LEU A 102 4.90 6.54 12.47
C LEU A 102 4.75 7.22 11.10
N ILE A 103 3.91 6.68 10.21
CA ILE A 103 3.62 7.31 8.91
C ILE A 103 2.99 8.69 9.10
N ARG A 104 2.00 8.83 9.98
CA ARG A 104 1.40 10.13 10.31
C ARG A 104 2.45 11.14 10.81
N ASP A 105 3.30 10.71 11.74
CA ASP A 105 4.32 11.57 12.33
C ASP A 105 5.38 11.96 11.31
N TYR A 106 5.75 11.04 10.41
CA TYR A 106 6.63 11.28 9.27
C TYR A 106 6.06 12.33 8.32
N VAL A 107 4.78 12.22 7.97
CA VAL A 107 4.09 13.23 7.12
C VAL A 107 4.05 14.58 7.84
N GLY A 108 3.71 14.60 9.13
CA GLY A 108 3.72 15.81 9.95
C GLY A 108 5.09 16.49 10.05
N ALA A 109 6.18 15.74 9.86
CA ALA A 109 7.55 16.24 9.81
C ALA A 109 8.02 16.67 8.41
N GLY A 110 7.13 16.64 7.40
CA GLY A 110 7.41 17.07 6.02
C GLY A 110 7.69 15.93 5.03
N GLY A 111 7.50 14.68 5.44
CA GLY A 111 7.58 13.52 4.56
C GLY A 111 6.41 13.41 3.58
N GLY A 112 6.66 12.93 2.36
CA GLY A 112 5.60 12.72 1.37
C GLY A 112 4.85 11.41 1.59
N LEU A 113 3.52 11.43 1.55
CA LEU A 113 2.69 10.21 1.56
C LEU A 113 1.81 10.17 0.32
N LEU A 114 1.88 9.07 -0.42
CA LEU A 114 0.95 8.73 -1.49
C LEU A 114 0.24 7.42 -1.13
N MET A 115 -1.06 7.36 -1.42
CA MET A 115 -1.82 6.12 -1.38
C MET A 115 -2.52 5.93 -2.72
N PHE A 116 -2.18 4.85 -3.44
CA PHE A 116 -2.89 4.46 -4.66
C PHE A 116 -4.09 3.58 -4.31
N GLY A 117 -5.21 3.78 -5.01
CA GLY A 117 -6.42 2.97 -4.84
C GLY A 117 -6.22 1.53 -5.29
N GLY A 118 -7.06 0.64 -4.77
CA GLY A 118 -6.97 -0.81 -4.98
C GLY A 118 -7.92 -1.54 -4.03
N TYR A 119 -8.03 -2.86 -4.18
CA TYR A 119 -8.91 -3.66 -3.32
C TYR A 119 -8.41 -3.66 -1.86
N TYR A 120 -7.12 -3.51 -1.63
CA TYR A 120 -6.49 -3.39 -0.33
C TYR A 120 -5.91 -1.99 -0.04
N SER A 121 -6.54 -0.94 -0.54
CA SER A 121 -6.27 0.47 -0.17
C SER A 121 -7.50 1.14 0.42
N PHE A 122 -7.33 2.28 1.10
CA PHE A 122 -8.42 3.01 1.77
C PHE A 122 -9.30 2.10 2.66
N GLN A 123 -10.59 1.94 2.37
CA GLN A 123 -11.42 0.98 3.08
C GLN A 123 -11.40 -0.40 2.38
N GLY A 124 -11.42 -0.43 1.06
CA GLY A 124 -11.16 -1.59 0.21
C GLY A 124 -12.30 -2.61 0.15
N ILE A 125 -12.07 -3.70 -0.58
CA ILE A 125 -13.04 -4.79 -0.76
C ILE A 125 -13.48 -5.35 0.60
N ASN A 126 -14.80 -5.45 0.80
CA ASN A 126 -15.43 -5.86 2.05
C ASN A 126 -15.03 -5.01 3.28
N GLY A 127 -14.46 -3.82 3.08
CA GLY A 127 -13.82 -3.05 4.15
C GLY A 127 -12.57 -3.74 4.73
N GLY A 128 -11.85 -4.48 3.89
CA GLY A 128 -10.70 -5.31 4.28
C GLY A 128 -9.38 -4.57 4.42
N ALA A 129 -9.19 -3.45 3.72
CA ALA A 129 -7.97 -2.62 3.82
C ALA A 129 -7.89 -1.86 5.15
N ARG A 130 -9.04 -1.40 5.66
CA ARG A 130 -9.24 -0.88 7.03
C ARG A 130 -8.34 0.30 7.38
N TYR A 131 -8.25 1.31 6.52
CA TYR A 131 -7.58 2.57 6.87
C TYR A 131 -8.48 3.59 7.57
N ARG A 132 -9.81 3.44 7.55
CA ARG A 132 -10.69 4.31 8.33
C ARG A 132 -10.36 4.27 9.82
N ARG A 133 -10.30 5.45 10.45
CA ARG A 133 -9.95 5.70 11.86
C ARG A 133 -8.56 5.18 12.22
N THR A 134 -7.65 5.15 11.25
CA THR A 134 -6.23 4.88 11.49
C THR A 134 -5.43 6.17 11.38
N HIS A 135 -4.22 6.15 11.92
CA HIS A 135 -3.31 7.30 11.81
C HIS A 135 -2.90 7.63 10.37
N VAL A 136 -2.96 6.67 9.45
CA VAL A 136 -2.73 6.98 8.03
C VAL A 136 -3.88 7.82 7.48
N GLU A 137 -5.14 7.56 7.84
CA GLU A 137 -6.27 8.42 7.44
C GLU A 137 -6.09 9.85 7.96
N ASP A 138 -5.58 10.04 9.17
CA ASP A 138 -5.28 11.38 9.73
C ASP A 138 -4.29 12.18 8.84
N ALA A 139 -3.43 11.48 8.08
CA ALA A 139 -2.43 12.08 7.20
C ALA A 139 -2.89 12.21 5.73
N LEU A 140 -4.00 11.57 5.34
CA LEU A 140 -4.52 11.61 3.99
C LEU A 140 -5.42 12.84 3.79
N PRO A 141 -5.47 13.44 2.58
CA PRO A 141 -6.35 14.55 2.27
C PRO A 141 -7.82 14.13 2.04
N VAL A 142 -8.18 12.87 2.37
CA VAL A 142 -9.50 12.28 2.17
C VAL A 142 -9.88 11.43 3.37
N SER A 143 -11.19 11.28 3.62
CA SER A 143 -11.70 10.35 4.64
C SER A 143 -12.14 9.04 4.00
N CYS A 144 -11.84 7.93 4.65
CA CYS A 144 -12.26 6.59 4.24
C CYS A 144 -13.71 6.33 4.66
N MET A 145 -14.47 5.64 3.80
CA MET A 145 -15.83 5.20 4.15
C MET A 145 -15.81 4.14 5.25
N ALA A 146 -16.95 3.93 5.92
CA ALA A 146 -17.09 2.91 6.96
C ALA A 146 -17.32 1.49 6.42
N ILE A 147 -17.53 1.38 5.11
CA ILE A 147 -17.95 0.19 4.39
C ILE A 147 -17.04 -0.01 3.18
N ASP A 148 -17.21 -1.13 2.46
CA ASP A 148 -16.58 -1.31 1.15
C ASP A 148 -16.77 -0.05 0.29
N ASP A 149 -15.65 0.54 -0.15
CA ASP A 149 -15.59 1.83 -0.83
C ASP A 149 -15.32 1.69 -2.34
N ARG A 150 -15.39 0.46 -2.86
CA ARG A 150 -15.24 0.23 -4.29
C ARG A 150 -16.42 0.78 -5.07
N VAL A 151 -16.09 1.41 -6.18
CA VAL A 151 -17.04 1.73 -7.25
C VAL A 151 -16.58 0.95 -8.47
N GLU A 152 -17.23 -0.19 -8.71
CA GLU A 152 -16.93 -1.03 -9.87
C GLU A 152 -17.56 -0.40 -11.11
N VAL A 153 -16.74 -0.05 -12.10
CA VAL A 153 -17.18 0.57 -13.37
C VAL A 153 -16.73 -0.32 -14.55
N PRO A 154 -17.36 -1.49 -14.75
CA PRO A 154 -16.97 -2.43 -15.80
C PRO A 154 -17.15 -1.87 -17.22
N GLU A 155 -18.03 -0.89 -17.41
CA GLU A 155 -18.22 -0.15 -18.66
C GLU A 155 -17.07 0.85 -18.95
N GLY A 156 -16.17 1.03 -17.99
CA GLY A 156 -15.07 1.98 -18.06
C GLY A 156 -15.43 3.38 -17.59
N PHE A 157 -14.43 4.10 -17.11
CA PHE A 157 -14.54 5.50 -16.69
C PHE A 157 -13.37 6.29 -17.26
N SER A 158 -13.63 7.54 -17.67
CA SER A 158 -12.60 8.47 -18.11
C SER A 158 -12.55 9.65 -17.13
N PRO A 159 -11.44 9.86 -16.39
CA PRO A 159 -11.33 10.97 -15.47
C PRO A 159 -11.31 12.30 -16.21
N VAL A 160 -11.94 13.32 -15.61
CA VAL A 160 -11.94 14.71 -16.08
C VAL A 160 -11.06 15.52 -15.15
N ILE A 161 -10.11 16.28 -15.72
CA ILE A 161 -9.23 17.16 -14.97
C ILE A 161 -10.06 18.37 -14.50
N THR A 162 -10.21 18.52 -13.19
CA THR A 162 -10.93 19.64 -12.55
C THR A 162 -10.00 20.59 -11.78
N GLY A 163 -8.73 20.21 -11.63
CA GLY A 163 -7.74 21.02 -10.93
C GLY A 163 -7.27 22.24 -11.73
N PRO A 164 -6.61 23.21 -11.08
CA PRO A 164 -5.97 24.33 -11.74
C PRO A 164 -4.95 23.87 -12.80
N SER A 165 -4.89 24.57 -13.94
CA SER A 165 -3.95 24.24 -15.02
C SER A 165 -2.47 24.47 -14.66
N ASP A 166 -2.21 25.23 -13.59
CA ASP A 166 -0.90 25.54 -13.04
C ASP A 166 -0.49 24.61 -11.89
N HIS A 167 -1.32 23.61 -11.55
CA HIS A 167 -0.90 22.54 -10.66
C HIS A 167 0.19 21.72 -11.36
N TYR A 168 1.42 21.79 -10.86
CA TYR A 168 2.53 20.98 -11.37
C TYR A 168 2.14 19.49 -11.30
N ILE A 169 2.23 18.82 -12.45
CA ILE A 169 2.16 17.36 -12.59
C ILE A 169 3.59 16.83 -12.51
#